data_AF-A0A3M1ZJX2-F1
#
_entry.id   AF-A0A3M1ZJX2-F1
#
_cell.length_a   1.000
_cell.length_b   1.000
_cell.length_c   1.000
_cell.angle_alpha   90.00
_cell.angle_beta   90.00
_cell.angle_gamma   90.00
#
_symmetry.space_group_name_H-M   'P 1'
#
loop_
_entity.id
_entity.type
_entity.pdbx_description
1 polymer ?
#
loop_
_entity_poly.entity_id
_entity_poly.type
_entity_poly.pdbx_seq_one_letter_code
_entity_poly.pdbx_strand_id
1 'polypeptide(L)'
;MDVYEVDAHMRELTPHQTKILEALYHVGADWASRAQIARAIGKRRLTPYDINILSMLARRGFVEVSTRPTTAPGSEFAYVYRMPDDVAAALQHWADLRAQIREERRMSRRPINLQEARHDY
;
A
#
# COMPACT_ATOMS: atom_id res chain seq x y z
N MET A 1 -1.26 5.73 -13.74
CA MET A 1 -0.94 4.29 -13.53
C MET A 1 -2.22 3.49 -13.70
N ASP A 2 -2.20 2.34 -14.36
CA ASP A 2 -3.39 1.49 -14.51
C ASP A 2 -3.45 0.32 -13.52
N VAL A 3 -4.57 -0.41 -13.49
CA VAL A 3 -4.81 -1.51 -12.54
C VAL A 3 -3.88 -2.72 -12.73
N TYR A 4 -3.39 -2.96 -13.96
CA TYR A 4 -2.46 -4.04 -14.25
C TYR A 4 -1.04 -3.69 -13.81
N GLU A 5 -0.62 -2.44 -14.02
CA GLU A 5 0.63 -1.90 -13.48
C GLU A 5 0.64 -1.95 -11.95
N VAL A 6 -0.47 -1.57 -11.31
CA VAL A 6 -0.65 -1.70 -9.86
C VAL A 6 -0.50 -3.16 -9.43
N ASP A 7 -1.19 -4.11 -10.06
CA ASP A 7 -1.10 -5.53 -9.67
C ASP A 7 0.33 -6.07 -9.78
N ALA A 8 1.06 -5.73 -10.85
CA ALA A 8 2.44 -6.13 -11.03
C ALA A 8 3.32 -5.62 -9.87
N HIS A 9 3.22 -4.33 -9.53
CA HIS A 9 3.96 -3.76 -8.42
C HIS A 9 3.54 -4.33 -7.06
N MET A 10 2.24 -4.48 -6.80
CA MET A 10 1.72 -4.99 -5.52
C MET A 10 2.20 -6.41 -5.21
N ARG A 11 2.45 -7.24 -6.24
CA ARG A 11 3.04 -8.58 -6.06
C ARG A 11 4.50 -8.57 -5.61
N GLU A 12 5.24 -7.50 -5.91
CA GLU A 12 6.64 -7.34 -5.54
C GLU A 12 6.84 -6.69 -4.18
N LEU A 13 5.83 -5.94 -3.70
CA LEU A 13 5.93 -5.23 -2.43
C LEU A 13 5.98 -6.21 -1.26
N THR A 14 6.93 -5.97 -0.35
CA THR A 14 6.96 -6.67 0.93
C THR A 14 5.81 -6.20 1.82
N PRO A 15 5.39 -6.99 2.83
CA PRO A 15 4.31 -6.59 3.73
C PRO A 15 4.53 -5.22 4.39
N HIS A 16 5.79 -4.90 4.71
CA HIS A 16 6.14 -3.61 5.32
C HIS A 16 6.04 -2.44 4.32
N GLN A 17 6.38 -2.67 3.05
CA GLN A 17 6.20 -1.68 1.98
C GLN A 17 4.72 -1.43 1.69
N THR A 18 3.92 -2.49 1.62
CA THR A 18 2.46 -2.42 1.49
C THR A 18 1.85 -1.59 2.63
N LYS A 19 2.28 -1.83 3.88
CA LYS A 19 1.81 -1.04 5.04
C LYS A 19 2.10 0.46 4.93
N ILE A 20 3.25 0.84 4.37
CA ILE A 20 3.58 2.26 4.13
C ILE A 20 2.72 2.84 3.01
N LEU A 21 2.47 2.07 1.95
CA LEU A 21 1.60 2.47 0.85
C LEU A 21 0.14 2.67 1.32
N GLU A 22 -0.39 1.73 2.11
CA GLU A 22 -1.71 1.82 2.74
C GLU A 22 -1.81 3.04 3.67
N ALA A 23 -0.77 3.33 4.44
CA ALA A 23 -0.75 4.52 5.28
C ALA A 23 -0.88 5.82 4.46
N LEU A 24 -0.26 5.89 3.28
CA LEU A 24 -0.40 7.03 2.37
C LEU A 24 -1.77 7.07 1.71
N TYR A 25 -2.30 5.93 1.29
CA TYR A 25 -3.67 5.82 0.76
C TYR A 25 -4.71 6.37 1.75
N HIS A 26 -4.59 6.01 3.03
CA HIS A 26 -5.53 6.46 4.06
C HIS A 26 -5.36 7.91 4.50
N VAL A 27 -4.20 8.54 4.27
CA VAL A 27 -4.07 9.99 4.45
C VAL A 27 -4.86 10.75 3.36
N GLY A 28 -5.13 10.11 2.22
CA GLY A 28 -5.94 10.66 1.13
C GLY A 28 -5.18 11.67 0.28
N ALA A 29 -5.92 12.63 -0.28
CA ALA A 29 -5.40 13.65 -1.20
C ALA A 29 -4.50 14.71 -0.50
N ASP A 30 -4.37 14.65 0.82
CA ASP A 30 -3.55 15.57 1.58
C ASP A 30 -2.07 15.18 1.59
N TRP A 31 -1.21 16.18 1.68
CA TRP A 31 0.23 15.98 1.83
C TRP A 31 0.58 15.54 3.26
N ALA A 32 1.16 14.35 3.38
CA ALA A 32 1.60 13.74 4.62
C ALA A 32 3.08 14.06 4.93
N SER A 33 3.36 14.55 6.14
CA SER A 33 4.72 14.59 6.68
C SER A 33 5.22 13.20 7.11
N ARG A 34 6.53 13.03 7.23
CA ARG A 34 7.14 11.79 7.78
C ARG A 34 6.57 11.42 9.16
N ALA A 35 6.24 12.40 9.99
CA ALA A 35 5.65 12.16 11.31
C ALA A 35 4.20 11.67 11.24
N GLN A 36 3.41 12.12 10.26
CA GLN A 36 2.06 11.59 10.02
C GLN A 36 2.14 10.14 9.52
N ILE A 37 3.01 9.86 8.54
CA ILE A 37 3.21 8.50 8.02
C ILE A 37 3.69 7.55 9.12
N ALA A 38 4.66 7.97 9.95
CA ALA A 38 5.15 7.17 11.07
C ALA A 38 4.01 6.79 12.03
N ARG A 39 3.17 7.76 12.42
CA ARG A 39 2.02 7.52 13.29
C ARG A 39 1.02 6.55 12.68
N ALA A 40 0.71 6.69 11.39
CA ALA A 40 -0.19 5.80 10.69
C ALA A 40 0.29 4.33 10.67
N ILE A 41 1.61 4.10 10.61
CA ILE A 41 2.18 2.75 10.69
C ILE A 41 2.50 2.26 12.12
N GLY A 42 2.11 3.03 13.15
CA GLY A 42 2.30 2.70 14.57
C GLY A 42 3.72 2.93 15.09
N LYS A 43 4.49 3.84 14.47
CA LYS A 43 5.86 4.18 14.86
C LYS A 43 5.95 5.61 15.39
N ARG A 44 6.91 5.85 16.30
CA ARG A 44 7.26 7.20 16.77
C ARG A 44 7.91 8.04 15.67
N ARG A 45 8.74 7.42 14.82
CA ARG A 45 9.46 8.05 13.71
C ARG A 45 9.74 7.04 12.61
N LEU A 46 9.86 7.52 11.38
CA LEU A 46 10.35 6.72 10.26
C LEU A 46 11.84 6.43 10.44
N THR A 47 12.22 5.20 10.16
CA THR A 47 13.62 4.77 10.08
C THR A 47 14.22 5.17 8.73
N PRO A 48 15.56 5.16 8.56
CA PRO A 48 16.18 5.34 7.25
C PRO A 48 15.65 4.35 6.19
N TYR A 49 15.36 3.12 6.60
CA TYR A 49 14.76 2.11 5.72
C TYR A 49 13.35 2.52 5.26
N ASP A 50 12.51 3.03 6.16
CA ASP A 50 11.17 3.51 5.81
C ASP A 50 11.24 4.70 4.82
N ILE A 51 12.21 5.59 5.00
CA ILE A 51 12.44 6.73 4.09
C ILE A 51 12.87 6.22 2.70
N ASN A 52 13.72 5.19 2.64
CA ASN A 52 14.10 4.57 1.38
C ASN A 52 12.91 3.93 0.66
N ILE A 53 11.95 3.37 1.42
CA ILE A 53 10.69 2.86 0.85
C ILE A 53 9.89 4.00 0.23
N LEU A 54 9.75 5.16 0.89
CA LEU A 54 9.06 6.32 0.32
C LEU A 54 9.71 6.78 -0.99
N SER A 55 11.05 6.84 -1.03
CA SER A 55 11.79 7.16 -2.26
C SER A 55 11.60 6.11 -3.36
N MET A 56 11.50 4.83 -3.00
CA MET A 56 11.22 3.75 -3.94
C MET A 56 9.79 3.84 -4.49
N LEU A 57 8.79 4.05 -3.63
CA LEU A 57 7.39 4.22 -4.04
C LEU A 57 7.23 5.45 -4.95
N ALA A 58 7.96 6.53 -4.67
CA ALA A 58 7.95 7.71 -5.53
C ALA A 58 8.54 7.44 -6.92
N ARG A 59 9.68 6.72 -7.00
CA ARG A 59 10.26 6.31 -8.28
C ARG A 59 9.36 5.37 -9.08
N ARG A 60 8.51 4.58 -8.40
CA ARG A 60 7.50 3.72 -9.02
C ARG A 60 6.21 4.45 -9.37
N GLY A 61 6.10 5.75 -9.09
CA GLY A 61 4.91 6.54 -9.40
C GLY A 61 3.73 6.37 -8.43
N PHE A 62 3.90 5.66 -7.31
CA PHE A 62 2.83 5.53 -6.32
C PHE A 62 2.63 6.78 -5.47
N VAL A 63 3.68 7.60 -5.35
CA VAL A 63 3.77 8.68 -4.37
C VAL A 63 4.48 9.87 -4.99
N GLU A 64 3.94 11.06 -4.80
CA GLU A 64 4.61 12.32 -5.08
C GLU A 64 5.38 12.79 -3.85
N VAL A 65 6.52 13.46 -4.09
CA VAL A 65 7.33 14.07 -3.04
C VAL A 65 7.43 15.56 -3.30
N SER A 66 7.19 16.35 -2.26
CA SER A 66 7.41 17.80 -2.27
C SER A 66 8.10 18.22 -0.98
N THR A 67 8.51 19.49 -0.93
CA THR A 67 8.98 20.15 0.28
C THR A 67 7.98 21.23 0.69
N ARG A 68 7.93 21.53 2.00
CA ARG A 68 7.21 22.68 2.57
C ARG A 68 8.11 23.42 3.53
N PRO A 69 8.01 24.76 3.65
CA PRO A 69 8.74 25.51 4.67
C PRO A 69 8.48 24.95 6.07
N THR A 70 9.49 24.97 6.93
CA THR A 70 9.36 24.53 8.33
C THR A 70 10.04 25.51 9.27
N THR A 71 9.56 25.56 10.51
CA THR A 71 10.16 26.35 11.61
C THR A 71 11.10 25.52 12.48
N ALA A 72 11.34 24.25 12.11
CA ALA A 72 12.23 23.37 12.84
C ALA A 72 13.68 23.88 12.80
N PRO A 73 14.38 24.00 13.95
CA PRO A 73 15.78 24.42 13.98
C PRO A 73 16.66 23.53 13.11
N GLY A 74 17.48 24.13 12.25
CA GLY A 74 18.43 23.40 11.40
C GLY A 74 17.86 22.80 10.11
N SER A 75 16.66 23.18 9.69
CA SER A 75 16.15 22.85 8.35
C SER A 75 15.19 23.92 7.85
N GLU A 76 15.38 24.37 6.62
CA GLU A 76 14.49 25.36 5.98
C GLU A 76 13.20 24.72 5.46
N PHE A 77 13.23 23.40 5.18
CA PHE A 77 12.11 22.68 4.61
C PHE A 77 11.90 21.30 5.26
N ALA A 78 10.65 20.83 5.22
CA ALA A 78 10.25 19.47 5.55
C ALA A 78 9.73 18.74 4.30
N TYR A 79 10.12 17.48 4.14
CA TYR A 79 9.59 16.61 3.08
C TYR A 79 8.16 16.18 3.40
N VAL A 80 7.30 16.27 2.38
CA VAL A 80 5.91 15.81 2.41
C VAL A 80 5.63 14.90 1.22
N TYR A 81 4.67 14.00 1.40
CA TYR A 81 4.37 12.90 0.50
C TYR A 81 2.87 12.82 0.25
N ARG A 82 2.44 12.51 -0.96
CA ARG A 82 1.02 12.35 -1.31
C ARG A 82 0.85 11.22 -2.30
N MET A 83 -0.25 10.48 -2.22
CA MET A 83 -0.64 9.56 -3.29
C MET A 83 -1.46 10.34 -4.35
N PRO A 84 -1.09 10.29 -5.64
CA PRO A 84 -1.91 10.87 -6.71
C PRO A 84 -3.32 10.27 -6.75
N ASP A 85 -4.32 11.07 -7.12
CA ASP A 85 -5.73 10.64 -7.12
C ASP A 85 -5.99 9.51 -8.14
N ASP A 86 -5.34 9.55 -9.30
CA ASP A 86 -5.45 8.51 -10.33
C ASP A 86 -4.85 7.17 -9.84
N VAL A 87 -3.73 7.24 -9.13
CA VAL A 87 -3.10 6.07 -8.49
C VAL A 87 -3.99 5.52 -7.37
N ALA A 88 -4.56 6.39 -6.54
CA ALA A 88 -5.48 5.98 -5.49
C ALA A 88 -6.71 5.26 -6.06
N ALA A 89 -7.29 5.79 -7.14
CA ALA A 89 -8.40 5.15 -7.85
C ALA A 89 -8.00 3.79 -8.45
N ALA A 90 -6.81 3.70 -9.08
CA ALA A 90 -6.30 2.44 -9.61
C ALA A 90 -6.04 1.40 -8.51
N LEU A 91 -5.52 1.82 -7.34
CA LEU A 91 -5.28 0.96 -6.19
C LEU A 91 -6.58 0.46 -5.56
N GLN A 92 -7.60 1.30 -5.46
CA GLN A 92 -8.94 0.89 -5.01
C GLN A 92 -9.55 -0.12 -5.97
N HIS A 93 -9.52 0.15 -7.29
CA HIS A 93 -10.01 -0.79 -8.29
C HIS A 93 -9.26 -2.14 -8.22
N TRP A 94 -7.94 -2.11 -8.04
CA TRP A 94 -7.15 -3.32 -7.81
C TRP A 94 -7.63 -4.09 -6.57
N ALA A 95 -7.86 -3.41 -5.44
CA ALA A 95 -8.32 -4.03 -4.21
C ALA A 95 -9.69 -4.71 -4.40
N ASP A 96 -10.61 -4.05 -5.11
CA ASP A 96 -11.94 -4.57 -5.41
C ASP A 96 -11.89 -5.83 -6.29
N LEU A 97 -11.07 -5.83 -7.36
CA LEU A 97 -10.85 -7.00 -8.21
C LEU A 97 -10.29 -8.18 -7.41
N ARG A 98 -9.34 -7.93 -6.51
CA ARG A 98 -8.75 -8.98 -5.67
C ARG A 98 -9.75 -9.55 -4.67
N ALA A 99 -10.65 -8.72 -4.15
CA ALA A 99 -11.73 -9.16 -3.26
C ALA A 99 -12.73 -10.06 -4.01
N GLN A 100 -13.15 -9.66 -5.21
CA GLN A 100 -14.05 -10.45 -6.06
C GLN A 100 -13.47 -11.83 -6.39
N ILE A 101 -12.23 -11.88 -6.90
CA ILE A 101 -11.53 -13.15 -7.21
C ILE A 101 -11.45 -14.06 -5.97
N ARG A 102 -11.24 -13.48 -4.79
CA ARG A 102 -11.18 -14.24 -3.54
C ARG A 102 -12.53 -14.85 -3.18
N GLU A 103 -13.61 -14.09 -3.34
CA GLU A 103 -14.97 -14.56 -3.04
C GLU A 103 -15.43 -15.62 -4.05
N GLU A 104 -15.18 -15.45 -5.35
CA GLU A 104 -15.46 -16.47 -6.37
C GLU A 104 -14.74 -17.80 -6.09
N ARG A 105 -13.46 -17.72 -5.68
CA ARG A 105 -12.69 -18.91 -5.26
C ARG A 105 -13.26 -19.56 -4.01
N ARG A 106 -13.81 -18.77 -3.09
CA ARG A 106 -14.47 -19.30 -1.88
C ARG A 106 -15.76 -20.04 -2.26
N MET A 107 -16.58 -19.45 -3.13
CA MET A 107 -17.83 -20.06 -3.61
C MET A 107 -17.58 -21.31 -4.46
N SER A 108 -16.48 -21.36 -5.22
CA SER A 108 -16.12 -22.48 -6.09
C SER A 108 -15.51 -23.68 -5.36
N ARG A 109 -15.16 -23.55 -4.06
CA ARG A 109 -14.72 -24.68 -3.24
C ARG A 109 -15.91 -25.57 -2.93
N ARG A 110 -16.18 -26.57 -3.77
CA ARG A 110 -17.13 -27.65 -3.46
C ARG A 110 -16.74 -28.29 -2.12
N PRO A 111 -17.69 -28.66 -1.26
CA PRO A 111 -17.38 -29.44 -0.06
C PRO A 111 -16.73 -30.75 -0.50
N ILE A 112 -15.54 -31.04 0.02
CA ILE A 112 -14.92 -32.35 -0.15
C ILE A 112 -15.74 -33.31 0.71
N ASN A 113 -16.44 -34.26 0.08
CA ASN A 113 -17.11 -35.32 0.81
C ASN A 113 -16.06 -36.32 1.31
N LEU A 114 -15.56 -36.12 2.53
CA LEU A 114 -14.54 -36.99 3.14
C LEU A 114 -15.06 -38.41 3.44
N GLN A 115 -16.36 -38.68 3.25
CA GLN A 115 -16.92 -40.03 3.39
C GLN A 115 -16.69 -40.92 2.16
N GLU A 116 -16.48 -40.34 0.96
CA GLU A 116 -16.18 -41.12 -0.26
C GLU A 116 -14.70 -41.54 -0.36
N ALA A 117 -13.80 -40.92 0.39
CA ALA A 117 -12.36 -41.19 0.33
C ALA A 117 -11.89 -42.36 1.24
N ARG A 118 -12.82 -43.12 1.83
CA ARG A 118 -12.51 -44.19 2.82
C ARG A 118 -12.91 -45.60 2.39
N HIS A 119 -13.33 -45.81 1.14
CA HIS A 119 -13.81 -47.11 0.66
C HIS A 119 -12.85 -47.86 -0.27
N ASP A 120 -11.54 -47.70 -0.07
CA ASP A 120 -10.52 -48.57 -0.68
C ASP A 120 -9.66 -49.20 0.44
N TYR A 121 -10.20 -50.22 1.11
CA TYR A 121 -9.45 -51.19 1.92
C TYR A 121 -10.08 -52.57 1.78
#